data_AF-A0AA35TKA8-F1
#
_entry.id   AF-A0AA35TKA8-F1
#
_cell.length_a   1.000
_cell.length_b   1.000
_cell.length_c   1.000
_cell.angle_alpha   90.00
_cell.angle_beta   90.00
_cell.angle_gamma   90.00
#
_symmetry.space_group_name_H-M   'P 1'
#
loop_
_entity.id
_entity.type
_entity.pdbx_description
1 polymer ?
#
loop_
_entity_poly.entity_id
_entity_poly.type
_entity_poly.pdbx_seq_one_letter_code
_entity_poly.pdbx_strand_id
1 'polypeptide(L)'
;MAYRDQEAVLDYAQEQAQLGKSCVVCVWGDLNVSAKELLNRVRRRAETVELIPGVSSIQIACARAGISLEESVFITLHQRWDRGSELSELVELMNQGRRNVILLPRPYDFMPPAIAAGAVADGADPEHPVTGFPASHPAR
;
A
#
# COMPACT_ATOMS: atom_id res chain seq x y z
N MET A 1 -12.58 13.00 -2.91
CA MET A 1 -13.58 11.94 -2.64
C MET A 1 -13.37 11.47 -1.21
N ALA A 2 -14.35 11.60 -0.34
CA ALA A 2 -14.26 10.99 0.99
C ALA A 2 -14.66 9.52 0.89
N TYR A 3 -14.04 8.64 1.68
CA TYR A 3 -14.30 7.19 1.66
C TYR A 3 -15.79 6.85 1.89
N ARG A 4 -16.50 7.70 2.64
CA ARG A 4 -17.94 7.55 2.95
C ARG A 4 -18.87 7.60 1.73
N ASP A 5 -18.45 8.23 0.64
CA ASP A 5 -19.26 8.44 -0.56
C ASP A 5 -18.86 7.48 -1.70
N GLN A 6 -17.96 6.53 -1.44
CA GLN A 6 -17.34 5.70 -2.46
C GLN A 6 -18.35 4.82 -3.21
N GLU A 7 -19.28 4.16 -2.51
CA GLU A 7 -20.28 3.31 -3.15
C GLU A 7 -21.19 4.13 -4.08
N ALA A 8 -21.73 5.25 -3.60
CA ALA A 8 -22.64 6.10 -4.38
C ALA A 8 -22.00 6.63 -5.67
N VAL A 9 -20.72 6.99 -5.64
CA VAL A 9 -20.04 7.45 -6.87
C VAL A 9 -19.73 6.30 -7.82
N LEU A 10 -19.42 5.11 -7.30
CA LEU A 10 -19.24 3.94 -8.16
C LEU A 10 -20.56 3.51 -8.80
N ASP A 11 -21.68 3.63 -8.09
CA ASP A 11 -23.01 3.38 -8.63
C ASP A 11 -23.37 4.40 -9.72
N TYR A 12 -23.08 5.69 -9.49
CA TYR A 12 -23.21 6.72 -10.52
C TYR A 12 -22.36 6.39 -11.77
N ALA A 13 -21.10 5.99 -11.59
CA ALA A 13 -20.22 5.64 -12.70
C ALA A 13 -20.76 4.44 -13.50
N GLN A 14 -21.37 3.46 -12.82
CA GLN A 14 -22.04 2.33 -13.45
C GLN A 14 -23.25 2.77 -14.27
N GLU A 15 -24.12 3.62 -13.73
CA GLU A 15 -25.27 4.17 -14.45
C GLU A 15 -24.83 4.93 -15.71
N GLN A 16 -23.78 5.75 -15.60
CA GLN A 16 -23.24 6.47 -16.75
C GLN A 16 -22.67 5.51 -17.81
N ALA A 17 -22.00 4.43 -17.39
CA ALA A 17 -21.48 3.41 -18.31
C ALA A 17 -22.61 2.65 -19.03
N GLN A 18 -23.71 2.34 -18.33
CA GLN A 18 -24.90 1.71 -18.93
C GLN A 18 -25.60 2.62 -19.95
N LEU A 19 -25.44 3.94 -19.83
CA LEU A 19 -25.86 4.93 -20.83
C LEU A 19 -24.86 5.08 -22.00
N GLY A 20 -23.83 4.24 -22.07
CA GLY A 20 -22.83 4.23 -23.15
C GLY A 20 -21.70 5.24 -22.98
N LYS A 21 -21.55 5.87 -21.81
CA LYS A 21 -20.43 6.80 -21.56
C LYS A 21 -19.16 6.07 -21.14
N SER A 22 -18.01 6.61 -21.53
CA SER A 22 -16.72 6.20 -20.99
C SER A 22 -16.51 6.82 -19.60
N CYS A 23 -16.36 5.96 -18.58
CA CYS A 23 -16.14 6.38 -17.20
C CYS A 23 -14.71 6.06 -16.76
N VAL A 24 -14.10 6.95 -15.98
CA VAL A 24 -12.76 6.75 -15.40
C VAL A 24 -12.86 6.77 -13.88
N VAL A 25 -12.35 5.72 -13.24
CA VAL A 25 -12.22 5.63 -11.78
C VAL A 25 -10.75 5.73 -11.41
N CYS A 26 -10.36 6.86 -10.83
CA CYS A 26 -8.97 7.13 -10.49
C CYS A 26 -8.56 6.46 -9.17
N VAL A 27 -7.31 5.98 -9.11
CA VAL A 27 -6.65 5.55 -7.88
C VAL A 27 -5.36 6.36 -7.67
N TRP A 28 -4.84 6.37 -6.45
CA TRP A 28 -3.54 6.98 -6.18
C TRP A 28 -2.43 5.98 -6.41
N GLY A 29 -1.39 6.40 -7.13
CA GLY A 29 -0.21 5.59 -7.37
C GLY A 29 -0.46 4.54 -8.44
N ASP A 30 -0.41 3.26 -8.07
CA ASP A 30 -0.55 2.12 -8.98
C ASP A 30 -1.66 1.15 -8.51
N LEU A 31 -2.26 0.45 -9.47
CA LEU A 31 -3.33 -0.51 -9.23
C LEU A 31 -2.92 -1.69 -8.34
N ASN A 32 -1.62 -2.03 -8.29
CA ASN A 32 -1.12 -3.16 -7.49
C ASN A 32 -0.80 -2.78 -6.04
N VAL A 33 -0.83 -1.49 -5.68
CA VAL A 33 -0.46 -1.02 -4.35
C VAL A 33 -1.67 -0.40 -3.66
N SER A 34 -2.22 -1.11 -2.68
CA SER A 34 -3.34 -0.66 -1.83
C SER A 34 -4.67 -0.34 -2.56
N ALA A 35 -4.80 -0.62 -3.86
CA ALA A 35 -6.02 -0.35 -4.63
C ALA A 35 -6.95 -1.58 -4.80
N LYS A 36 -6.57 -2.75 -4.29
CA LYS A 36 -7.27 -4.03 -4.49
C LYS A 36 -8.77 -3.96 -4.22
N GLU A 37 -9.17 -3.38 -3.10
CA GLU A 37 -10.59 -3.34 -2.70
C GLU A 37 -11.42 -2.44 -3.62
N LEU A 38 -10.90 -1.26 -3.99
CA LEU A 38 -11.56 -0.38 -4.95
C LEU A 38 -11.66 -1.05 -6.32
N LEU A 39 -10.59 -1.70 -6.78
CA LEU A 39 -10.59 -2.45 -8.04
C LEU A 39 -11.64 -3.57 -8.04
N ASN A 40 -11.77 -4.31 -6.93
CA ASN A 40 -12.81 -5.33 -6.77
C ASN A 40 -14.23 -4.75 -6.81
N ARG A 41 -14.43 -3.53 -6.29
CA ARG A 41 -15.74 -2.85 -6.36
C ARG A 41 -16.08 -2.36 -7.77
N VAL A 42 -15.10 -1.88 -8.53
CA VAL A 42 -15.27 -1.50 -9.94
C VAL A 42 -15.60 -2.73 -10.80
N ARG A 43 -14.83 -3.82 -10.64
CA ARG A 43 -15.04 -5.08 -11.38
C ARG A 43 -16.41 -5.73 -11.12
N ARG A 44 -17.00 -5.50 -9.95
CA ARG A 44 -18.35 -5.99 -9.63
C ARG A 44 -19.46 -5.18 -10.32
N ARG A 45 -19.17 -3.98 -10.82
CA ARG A 45 -20.15 -3.03 -11.36
C ARG A 45 -20.09 -2.86 -12.86
N ALA A 46 -18.93 -3.10 -13.47
CA ALA A 46 -18.72 -2.93 -14.90
C ALA A 46 -18.41 -4.27 -15.58
N GLU A 47 -19.07 -4.51 -16.72
CA GLU A 47 -18.86 -5.71 -17.54
C GLU A 47 -17.47 -5.73 -18.17
N THR A 48 -16.99 -4.57 -18.63
CA THR A 48 -15.65 -4.38 -19.17
C THR A 48 -14.89 -3.35 -18.34
N VAL A 49 -13.68 -3.70 -17.91
CA VAL A 49 -12.79 -2.81 -17.15
C VAL A 49 -11.40 -2.84 -17.78
N GLU A 50 -10.98 -1.71 -18.34
CA GLU A 50 -9.60 -1.49 -18.77
C GLU A 50 -8.74 -1.06 -17.57
N LEU A 51 -7.55 -1.65 -17.44
CA LEU A 51 -6.62 -1.36 -16.34
C LEU A 51 -5.49 -0.48 -16.85
N ILE A 52 -5.43 0.75 -16.35
CA ILE A 52 -4.34 1.68 -16.65
C ILE A 52 -3.35 1.68 -15.47
N PRO A 53 -2.11 1.17 -15.64
CA PRO A 53 -1.12 1.17 -14.57
C PRO A 53 -0.66 2.59 -14.25
N GLY A 54 -0.13 2.77 -13.05
CA GLY A 54 0.43 4.04 -12.61
C GLY A 54 1.81 3.87 -11.97
N VAL A 55 2.28 4.91 -11.29
CA VAL A 55 3.56 4.89 -10.58
C VAL A 55 3.29 4.86 -9.07
N SER A 56 3.63 3.74 -8.43
CA SER A 56 3.50 3.60 -6.98
C SER A 56 4.53 4.44 -6.22
N SER A 57 4.17 4.85 -5.01
CA SER A 57 5.13 5.43 -4.06
C SER A 57 6.29 4.49 -3.73
N ILE A 58 6.07 3.18 -3.80
CA ILE A 58 7.11 2.16 -3.62
C ILE A 58 8.19 2.28 -4.68
N GLN A 59 7.82 2.40 -5.96
CA GLN A 59 8.78 2.58 -7.05
C GLN A 59 9.61 3.86 -6.86
N ILE A 60 8.97 4.95 -6.43
CA ILE A 60 9.64 6.21 -6.12
C ILE A 60 10.61 6.03 -4.93
N ALA A 61 10.18 5.36 -3.87
CA ALA A 61 11.00 5.10 -2.68
C ALA A 61 12.22 4.23 -3.01
N CYS A 62 12.04 3.16 -3.79
CA CYS A 62 13.13 2.29 -4.22
C CYS A 62 14.18 3.06 -5.03
N ALA A 63 13.73 3.87 -6.00
CA ALA A 63 14.62 4.70 -6.81
C ALA A 63 15.41 5.71 -5.96
N ARG A 64 14.78 6.32 -4.94
CA ARG A 64 15.45 7.27 -4.03
C ARG A 64 16.40 6.60 -3.05
N ALA A 65 16.06 5.38 -2.59
CA ALA A 65 16.92 4.57 -1.73
C ALA A 65 18.07 3.89 -2.50
N GLY A 66 18.01 3.85 -3.83
CA GLY A 66 18.99 3.13 -4.65
C GLY A 66 18.88 1.61 -4.53
N ILE A 67 17.68 1.09 -4.22
CA ILE A 67 17.44 -0.36 -4.08
C ILE A 67 16.61 -0.91 -5.23
N SER A 68 16.87 -2.17 -5.59
CA SER A 68 16.14 -2.88 -6.63
C SER A 68 14.96 -3.68 -6.06
N LEU A 69 13.81 -3.65 -6.74
CA LEU A 69 12.63 -4.43 -6.34
C LEU A 69 12.90 -5.95 -6.36
N GLU A 70 13.73 -6.44 -7.28
CA GLU A 70 14.11 -7.85 -7.39
C GLU A 70 14.93 -8.38 -6.19
N GLU A 71 15.54 -7.48 -5.41
CA GLU A 71 16.26 -7.74 -4.17
C GLU A 71 15.44 -7.41 -2.93
N SER A 72 14.18 -7.01 -3.11
CA SER A 72 13.30 -6.55 -2.04
C SER A 72 12.20 -7.57 -1.71
N VAL A 73 11.62 -7.45 -0.54
CA VAL A 73 10.37 -8.12 -0.12
C VAL A 73 9.39 -7.02 0.30
N PHE A 74 8.14 -7.15 -0.14
CA PHE A 74 7.08 -6.21 0.20
C PHE A 74 6.20 -6.78 1.31
N ILE A 75 6.15 -6.08 2.45
CA ILE A 75 5.28 -6.40 3.57
C ILE A 75 4.25 -5.28 3.73
N THR A 76 3.00 -5.66 3.94
CA THR A 76 1.93 -4.71 4.24
C THR A 76 1.22 -5.12 5.52
N LEU A 77 1.13 -4.19 6.47
CA LEU A 77 0.42 -4.40 7.74
C LEU A 77 -1.06 -3.99 7.63
N HIS A 78 -1.55 -3.84 6.40
CA HIS A 78 -2.87 -3.33 6.05
C HIS A 78 -3.98 -4.40 6.12
N GLN A 79 -3.64 -5.68 6.24
CA GLN A 79 -4.61 -6.76 6.42
C GLN A 79 -4.68 -7.12 7.90
N ARG A 80 -5.89 -7.04 8.47
CA ARG A 80 -6.16 -7.53 9.83
C ARG A 80 -6.06 -9.06 9.81
N TRP A 81 -5.32 -9.69 10.74
CA TRP A 81 -5.94 -10.38 11.88
C TRP A 81 -4.99 -10.92 12.95
N ASP A 82 -3.66 -10.95 12.78
CA ASP A 82 -2.79 -11.39 13.88
C ASP A 82 -1.49 -10.61 13.97
N ARG A 83 -1.51 -9.52 14.74
CA ARG A 83 -0.35 -8.62 14.93
C ARG A 83 0.94 -9.37 15.26
N GLY A 84 0.86 -10.57 15.85
CA GLY A 84 2.01 -11.40 16.15
C GLY A 84 2.68 -12.00 14.90
N SER A 85 1.92 -12.47 13.92
CA SER A 85 2.48 -13.21 12.78
C SER A 85 3.19 -12.29 11.78
N GLU A 86 2.60 -11.13 11.44
CA GLU A 86 3.21 -10.22 10.47
C GLU A 86 4.43 -9.48 11.05
N LEU A 87 4.44 -9.21 12.36
CA LEU A 87 5.60 -8.63 13.03
C LEU A 87 6.73 -9.66 13.17
N SER A 88 6.39 -10.92 13.47
CA SER A 88 7.37 -12.01 13.47
C SER A 88 8.01 -12.22 12.09
N GLU A 89 7.21 -12.19 11.02
CA GLU A 89 7.72 -12.28 9.65
C GLU A 89 8.67 -11.10 9.32
N LEU A 90 8.30 -9.88 9.72
CA LEU A 90 9.17 -8.70 9.57
C LEU A 90 10.51 -8.91 10.29
N VAL A 91 10.49 -9.31 11.56
CA VAL A 91 11.70 -9.51 12.36
C VAL A 91 12.56 -10.63 11.80
N GLU A 92 11.96 -11.73 11.37
CA GLU A 92 12.68 -12.84 10.73
C GLU A 92 13.41 -12.36 9.47
N LEU A 93 12.73 -11.64 8.58
CA LEU A 93 13.31 -11.11 7.35
C LEU A 93 14.43 -10.10 7.61
N MET A 94 14.25 -9.22 8.60
CA MET A 94 15.29 -8.27 9.02
C MET A 94 16.53 -8.99 9.55
N ASN A 95 16.34 -10.01 10.40
CA ASN A 95 17.43 -10.77 10.99
C ASN A 95 18.18 -11.65 9.99
N GLN A 96 17.51 -12.11 8.92
CA GLN A 96 18.17 -12.80 7.82
C GLN A 96 19.14 -11.89 7.04
N GLY A 97 18.82 -10.58 6.92
CA GLY A 97 19.71 -9.59 6.29
C GLY A 97 20.00 -9.81 4.80
N ARG A 98 19.20 -10.62 4.10
CA ARG A 98 19.45 -11.02 2.69
C ARG A 98 18.74 -10.14 1.65
N ARG A 99 17.75 -9.37 2.07
CA ARG A 99 16.80 -8.66 1.18
C ARG A 99 16.47 -7.30 1.79
N ASN A 100 16.18 -6.32 0.94
CA ASN A 100 15.57 -5.07 1.39
C ASN A 100 14.11 -5.35 1.82
N VAL A 101 13.67 -4.77 2.93
CA VAL A 101 12.26 -4.88 3.36
C VAL A 101 11.54 -3.57 3.08
N ILE A 102 10.52 -3.63 2.21
CA ILE A 102 9.63 -2.51 1.92
C ILE A 102 8.37 -2.72 2.73
N LEU A 103 8.16 -1.86 3.73
CA LEU A 103 7.04 -1.96 4.65
C LEU A 103 6.03 -0.83 4.42
N LEU A 104 4.77 -1.18 4.15
CA LEU A 104 3.66 -0.22 4.23
C LEU A 104 2.95 -0.35 5.59
N PRO A 105 3.01 0.70 6.45
CA PRO A 105 2.33 0.70 7.73
C PRO A 105 0.81 0.79 7.54
N ARG A 106 0.06 0.39 8.58
CA ARG A 106 -1.38 0.61 8.59
C ARG A 106 -1.68 2.07 8.94
N PRO A 107 -2.44 2.80 8.11
CA PRO A 107 -2.69 4.21 8.37
C PRO A 107 -3.36 4.44 9.73
N TYR A 108 -2.89 5.44 10.47
CA TYR A 108 -3.44 5.98 11.71
C TYR A 108 -3.34 5.11 12.97
N ASP A 109 -3.40 3.78 12.86
CA ASP A 109 -3.46 2.87 14.02
C ASP A 109 -2.19 2.03 14.26
N PHE A 110 -1.39 1.76 13.23
CA PHE A 110 -0.11 1.06 13.37
C PHE A 110 1.00 1.75 12.57
N MET A 111 1.51 2.82 13.17
CA MET A 111 2.48 3.75 12.61
C MET A 111 3.92 3.35 12.94
N PRO A 112 4.94 3.91 12.24
CA PRO A 112 6.34 3.50 12.39
C PRO A 112 6.89 3.37 13.82
N PRO A 113 6.56 4.26 14.80
CA PRO A 113 7.06 4.10 16.16
C PRO A 113 6.57 2.81 16.85
N ALA A 114 5.31 2.44 16.65
CA ALA A 114 4.74 1.24 17.24
C ALA A 114 5.29 -0.03 16.58
N ILE A 115 5.54 0.01 15.26
CA ILE A 115 6.18 -1.08 14.51
C ILE A 115 7.61 -1.28 15.02
N ALA A 116 8.40 -0.22 15.13
CA ALA A 116 9.78 -0.29 15.60
C ALA A 116 9.86 -0.85 17.03
N ALA A 117 9.01 -0.34 17.94
CA ALA A 117 8.94 -0.85 19.31
C ALA A 117 8.58 -2.34 19.38
N GLY A 118 7.62 -2.77 18.55
CA GLY A 118 7.26 -4.18 18.43
C GLY A 118 8.40 -5.03 17.88
N ALA A 119 9.04 -4.60 16.79
CA ALA A 119 10.11 -5.34 16.15
C ALA A 119 11.31 -5.54 17.11
N VAL A 120 11.68 -4.50 17.87
CA VAL A 120 12.74 -4.61 18.88
C VAL A 120 12.34 -5.52 20.03
N ALA A 121 11.08 -5.45 20.50
CA ALA A 121 10.57 -6.35 21.54
C ALA A 121 10.60 -7.83 21.09
N ASP A 122 10.40 -8.07 19.79
CA ASP A 122 10.42 -9.40 19.17
C ASP A 122 11.83 -9.83 18.71
N GLY A 123 12.87 -9.03 18.98
CA GLY A 123 14.28 -9.42 18.81
C GLY A 123 14.96 -8.90 17.54
N ALA A 124 14.43 -7.88 16.88
CA ALA A 124 15.17 -7.12 15.88
C ALA A 124 16.29 -6.29 16.54
N ASP A 125 17.40 -6.12 15.82
CA ASP A 125 18.48 -5.22 16.23
C ASP A 125 17.98 -3.76 16.31
N PRO A 126 18.05 -3.09 17.47
CA PRO A 126 17.62 -1.70 17.61
C PRO A 126 18.44 -0.72 16.74
N GLU A 127 19.64 -1.10 16.30
CA GLU A 127 20.50 -0.30 15.42
C GLU A 127 20.30 -0.63 13.94
N HIS A 128 19.33 -1.49 13.58
CA HIS A 128 19.07 -1.86 12.19
C HIS A 128 18.72 -0.62 11.34
N PRO A 129 19.37 -0.39 10.19
CA PRO A 129 19.12 0.80 9.38
C PRO A 129 17.70 0.85 8.81
N VAL A 130 17.02 1.98 8.99
CA VAL A 130 15.67 2.22 8.43
C VAL A 130 15.64 3.58 7.75
N THR A 131 15.02 3.64 6.56
CA THR A 131 14.77 4.90 5.84
C THR A 131 13.26 5.13 5.71
N GLY A 132 12.79 6.28 6.20
CA GLY A 132 11.40 6.70 6.07
C GLY A 132 11.16 7.56 4.83
N PHE A 133 10.13 7.24 4.06
CA PHE A 133 9.66 8.06 2.92
C PHE A 133 8.28 8.65 3.23
N PRO A 134 8.20 9.75 4.00
CA PRO A 134 6.93 10.38 4.28
C PRO A 134 6.32 10.97 3.00
N ALA A 135 4.99 11.10 2.97
CA ALA A 135 4.34 11.92 1.95
C ALA A 135 4.93 13.33 2.04
N SER A 136 5.54 13.79 0.94
CA SER A 136 6.02 15.16 0.85
C SER A 136 4.85 16.09 1.13
N HIS A 137 4.94 16.91 2.17
CA HIS A 137 4.09 18.08 2.25
C HIS A 137 4.36 18.91 0.99
N PRO A 138 3.35 19.32 0.23
CA PRO A 138 3.58 20.40 -0.71
C PRO A 138 4.16 21.56 0.11
N ALA A 139 5.36 22.01 -0.27
CA ALA A 139 5.86 23.28 0.21
C ALA A 139 4.75 24.31 0.00
N ARG A 140 4.25 24.87 1.09
CA ARG A 140 3.28 25.96 1.05
C ARG A 140 3.96 27.22 0.54
#